data_AF-A0A375I6L2-F1
#
_entry.id   AF-A0A375I6L2-F1
#
_cell.length_a   1.000
_cell.length_b   1.000
_cell.length_c   1.000
_cell.angle_alpha   90.00
_cell.angle_beta   90.00
_cell.angle_gamma   90.00
#
_symmetry.space_group_name_H-M   'P 1'
#
loop_
_entity.id
_entity.type
_entity.pdbx_description
1 polymer ?
#
loop_
_entity_poly.entity_id
_entity_poly.type
_entity_poly.pdbx_seq_one_letter_code
_entity_poly.pdbx_strand_id
1 'polypeptide(L)'
;MQVSSQLPLFSPAPLPGNDTPTTALLLLACSGRKLDRPAPALDLYRGVMYQSYRAHVCDGGVPTVLILSARHGFLEAHAEISPYDERMTPQRAEQMIQHLHSYLRPKAWPRQVGRVMLAGGSEYRRVMHAALAHRYGSALPELRETTGGIGTQRSLLGTFLDGLAPTFRDRIGRNPTLAYRDWQAREAAGADRRPFSARSIVQHQAMFEHFRRHLLARGTSISSFGADDIDAFWQTAEARSYSQATRVRYVKLLDRLCRHLVFSGVRHDNPAAALLAAERWPDREPTPQYLDAAQDARLQAYLQAPGEDLASLRGRAIVAIFLATGITASEARAARLVDLQLDASPPYLFVPAHGPRDARTVHLQEFAVPLLRVWLARRATQPIDGDLLFTLTPEGRPITDMSFGRIVAAALEAIGFTGAEPSPRTLRNTFCRRQLLAGLQRENISRMLGLASHRTCDRIAATIESEDGDQP
;
A
#
# COMPACT_ATOMS: atom_id res chain seq x y z
N MET A 1 17.17 63.73 -47.78
CA MET A 1 16.87 63.82 -46.34
C MET A 1 15.61 62.98 -46.09
N GLN A 2 15.81 61.87 -45.37
CA GLN A 2 14.84 60.96 -44.73
C GLN A 2 13.45 60.72 -45.35
N VAL A 3 13.31 59.53 -45.94
CA VAL A 3 12.03 58.81 -46.05
C VAL A 3 11.84 58.06 -44.73
N SER A 4 10.76 58.39 -44.01
CA SER A 4 10.38 57.75 -42.75
C SER A 4 9.29 56.72 -43.03
N SER A 5 9.65 55.43 -43.07
CA SER A 5 8.73 54.31 -43.14
C SER A 5 8.55 53.74 -41.73
N GLN A 6 7.41 54.03 -41.08
CA GLN A 6 6.98 53.35 -39.87
C GLN A 6 6.44 51.95 -40.23
N LEU A 7 7.18 50.91 -39.85
CA LEU A 7 6.73 49.53 -39.80
C LEU A 7 6.09 49.25 -38.42
N PRO A 8 5.01 48.46 -38.34
CA PRO A 8 4.34 48.16 -37.08
C PRO A 8 5.14 47.18 -36.22
N LEU A 9 5.01 47.37 -34.90
CA LEU A 9 5.45 46.52 -33.80
C LEU A 9 4.92 45.08 -33.97
N PHE A 10 5.72 44.20 -34.55
CA PHE A 10 5.58 42.76 -34.36
C PHE A 10 6.60 42.32 -33.30
N SER A 11 6.08 41.90 -32.14
CA SER A 11 6.83 41.03 -31.23
C SER A 11 7.28 39.79 -32.00
N PRO A 12 8.51 39.27 -31.81
CA PRO A 12 8.86 38.00 -32.39
C PRO A 12 7.96 36.93 -31.75
N ALA A 13 7.07 36.35 -32.55
CA ALA A 13 6.38 35.13 -32.18
C ALA A 13 7.45 34.07 -31.83
N PRO A 14 7.33 33.35 -30.71
CA PRO A 14 8.21 32.23 -30.42
C PRO A 14 8.04 31.19 -31.53
N LEU A 15 9.14 30.84 -32.19
CA LEU A 15 9.16 29.78 -33.21
C LEU A 15 8.64 28.47 -32.59
N PRO A 16 7.64 27.80 -33.19
CA PRO A 16 7.31 26.43 -32.83
C PRO A 16 8.35 25.53 -33.50
N GLY A 17 9.22 24.89 -32.72
CA GLY A 17 10.31 24.10 -33.28
C GLY A 17 10.96 23.14 -32.30
N ASN A 18 10.37 21.94 -32.18
CA ASN A 18 10.95 20.69 -31.69
C ASN A 18 11.37 20.62 -30.21
N ASP A 19 10.39 20.41 -29.33
CA ASP A 19 10.56 19.70 -28.06
C ASP A 19 10.96 18.23 -28.32
N THR A 20 12.17 18.03 -28.80
CA THR A 20 12.84 16.74 -28.64
C THR A 20 13.31 16.72 -27.19
N PRO A 21 12.90 15.77 -26.33
CA PRO A 21 13.18 15.85 -24.91
C PRO A 21 14.70 15.84 -24.70
N THR A 22 15.25 16.99 -24.32
CA THR A 22 16.67 17.13 -24.06
C THR A 22 17.02 16.18 -22.92
N THR A 23 17.79 15.14 -23.23
CA THR A 23 17.99 14.00 -22.33
C THR A 23 18.83 14.42 -21.13
N ALA A 24 18.43 14.01 -19.93
CA ALA A 24 19.24 14.22 -18.74
C ALA A 24 20.51 13.35 -18.82
N LEU A 25 21.68 13.94 -18.55
CA LEU A 25 22.98 13.25 -18.56
C LEU A 25 23.55 13.18 -17.14
N LEU A 26 23.85 11.98 -16.67
CA LEU A 26 24.53 11.73 -15.41
C LEU A 26 25.95 11.20 -15.67
N LEU A 27 26.97 11.97 -15.25
CA LEU A 27 28.37 11.54 -15.25
C LEU A 27 28.75 11.01 -13.86
N LEU A 28 28.98 9.71 -13.75
CA LEU A 28 29.38 9.05 -12.50
C LEU A 28 30.87 8.76 -12.46
N ALA A 29 31.52 9.05 -11.34
CA ALA A 29 32.88 8.57 -11.08
C ALA A 29 32.88 7.05 -10.86
N CYS A 30 33.96 6.37 -11.26
CA CYS A 30 34.15 4.97 -10.91
C CYS A 30 34.34 4.78 -9.40
N SER A 31 34.03 3.58 -8.90
CA SER A 31 34.16 3.26 -7.47
C SER A 31 35.33 2.33 -7.18
N GLY A 32 36.00 2.53 -6.03
CA GLY A 32 36.96 1.56 -5.50
C GLY A 32 36.33 0.18 -5.26
N ARG A 33 35.08 0.15 -4.76
CA ARG A 33 34.34 -1.09 -4.51
C ARG A 33 33.73 -1.62 -5.81
N LYS A 34 34.16 -2.82 -6.23
CA LYS A 34 33.76 -3.48 -7.49
C LYS A 34 33.35 -4.93 -7.24
N LEU A 35 32.64 -5.54 -8.18
CA LEU A 35 32.56 -6.99 -8.26
C LEU A 35 33.93 -7.60 -8.57
N ASP A 36 34.08 -8.88 -8.27
CA ASP A 36 35.28 -9.70 -8.51
C ASP A 36 35.32 -10.36 -9.90
N ARG A 37 34.31 -10.09 -10.73
CA ARG A 37 34.15 -10.64 -12.08
C ARG A 37 33.77 -9.56 -13.10
N PRO A 38 34.02 -9.79 -14.40
CA PRO A 38 33.53 -8.91 -15.46
C PRO A 38 32.02 -8.68 -15.37
N ALA A 39 31.60 -7.44 -15.57
CA ALA A 39 30.19 -7.04 -15.58
C ALA A 39 30.03 -5.71 -16.34
N PRO A 40 28.79 -5.37 -16.75
CA PRO A 40 28.47 -4.01 -17.18
C PRO A 40 28.94 -2.97 -16.16
N ALA A 41 29.55 -1.87 -16.61
CA ALA A 41 30.18 -0.88 -15.74
C ALA A 41 29.25 -0.38 -14.63
N LEU A 42 27.99 -0.11 -14.94
CA LEU A 42 26.98 0.33 -13.97
C LEU A 42 26.72 -0.73 -12.90
N ASP A 43 26.87 -2.02 -13.21
CA ASP A 43 26.68 -3.15 -12.29
C ASP A 43 27.95 -3.54 -11.53
N LEU A 44 29.11 -3.40 -12.18
CA LEU A 44 30.42 -3.67 -11.60
C LEU A 44 30.66 -2.81 -10.37
N TYR A 45 30.41 -1.50 -10.45
CA TYR A 45 30.68 -0.59 -9.33
C TYR A 45 29.61 -0.69 -8.24
N ARG A 46 30.08 -0.91 -7.00
CA ARG A 46 29.22 -1.14 -5.81
C ARG A 46 29.35 -0.03 -4.75
N GLY A 47 29.96 1.09 -5.11
CA GLY A 47 30.12 2.24 -4.22
C GLY A 47 28.80 2.90 -3.82
N VAL A 48 28.86 3.72 -2.76
CA VAL A 48 27.69 4.40 -2.19
C VAL A 48 26.93 5.28 -3.19
N MET A 49 27.59 5.87 -4.19
CA MET A 49 26.91 6.65 -5.23
C MET A 49 26.09 5.77 -6.18
N TYR A 50 26.56 4.55 -6.48
CA TYR A 50 25.83 3.57 -7.30
C TYR A 50 24.64 2.98 -6.53
N GLN A 51 24.77 2.83 -5.22
CA GLN A 51 23.64 2.48 -4.36
C GLN A 51 22.57 3.58 -4.37
N SER A 52 22.98 4.84 -4.23
CA SER A 52 22.07 6.00 -4.33
C SER A 52 21.40 6.08 -5.70
N TYR A 53 22.15 5.88 -6.78
CA TYR A 53 21.58 5.82 -8.13
C TYR A 53 20.47 4.76 -8.22
N ARG A 54 20.74 3.52 -7.80
CA ARG A 54 19.74 2.44 -7.84
C ARG A 54 18.54 2.67 -6.93
N ALA A 55 18.72 3.40 -5.82
CA ALA A 55 17.65 3.69 -4.88
C ALA A 55 16.67 4.75 -5.39
N HIS A 56 17.13 5.68 -6.24
CA HIS A 56 16.35 6.83 -6.69
C HIS A 56 15.94 6.78 -8.17
N VAL A 57 16.63 6.01 -9.01
CA VAL A 57 16.22 5.86 -10.41
C VAL A 57 14.84 5.19 -10.48
N CYS A 58 13.92 5.79 -11.23
CA CYS A 58 12.56 5.30 -11.40
C CYS A 58 12.23 5.09 -12.89
N ASP A 59 11.28 4.18 -13.15
CA ASP A 59 10.83 3.89 -14.50
C ASP A 59 10.22 5.14 -15.16
N GLY A 60 10.75 5.51 -16.33
CA GLY A 60 10.34 6.71 -17.07
C GLY A 60 11.10 8.00 -16.73
N GLY A 61 12.02 7.97 -15.75
CA GLY A 61 12.90 9.08 -15.38
C GLY A 61 14.40 8.76 -15.48
N VAL A 62 14.76 7.73 -16.27
CA VAL A 62 16.14 7.23 -16.35
C VAL A 62 17.02 8.21 -17.15
N PRO A 63 18.09 8.78 -16.57
CA PRO A 63 19.03 9.60 -17.33
C PRO A 63 19.93 8.74 -18.21
N THR A 64 20.50 9.33 -19.25
CA THR A 64 21.69 8.75 -19.91
C THR A 64 22.85 8.75 -18.92
N VAL A 65 23.47 7.59 -18.69
CA VAL A 65 24.56 7.45 -17.71
C VAL A 65 25.88 7.16 -18.43
N LEU A 66 26.89 7.99 -18.15
CA LEU A 66 28.28 7.73 -18.51
C LEU A 66 29.13 7.65 -17.25
N ILE A 67 30.09 6.72 -17.25
CA ILE A 67 30.96 6.47 -16.11
C ILE A 67 32.38 6.87 -16.47
N LEU A 68 32.97 7.79 -15.70
CA LEU A 68 34.37 8.13 -15.81
C LEU A 68 35.22 7.13 -15.01
N SER A 69 35.86 6.21 -15.72
CA SER A 69 36.83 5.24 -15.21
C SER A 69 38.23 5.82 -15.21
N ALA A 70 38.95 5.68 -14.08
CA ALA A 70 40.37 6.03 -14.00
C ALA A 70 41.25 5.24 -14.99
N ARG A 71 40.87 4.00 -15.31
CA ARG A 71 41.60 3.12 -16.25
C ARG A 71 41.15 3.33 -17.70
N HIS A 72 39.85 3.37 -17.93
CA HIS A 72 39.28 3.22 -19.27
C HIS A 72 38.71 4.50 -19.89
N GLY A 73 38.74 5.64 -19.18
CA GLY A 73 38.09 6.86 -19.66
C GLY A 73 36.57 6.83 -19.49
N PHE A 74 35.86 7.49 -20.38
CA PHE A 74 34.39 7.52 -20.34
C PHE A 74 33.80 6.23 -20.92
N LEU A 75 33.00 5.55 -20.11
CA LEU A 75 32.32 4.30 -20.42
C LEU A 75 30.81 4.51 -20.49
N GLU A 76 30.16 3.76 -21.38
CA GLU A 76 28.72 3.58 -21.36
C GLU A 76 28.32 2.71 -20.16
N ALA A 77 27.15 2.96 -19.58
CA ALA A 77 26.66 2.22 -18.42
C ALA A 77 26.70 0.70 -18.60
N HIS A 78 26.39 0.20 -19.80
CA HIS A 78 26.35 -1.22 -20.11
C HIS A 78 27.68 -1.81 -20.60
N ALA A 79 28.74 -1.00 -20.71
CA ALA A 79 30.03 -1.49 -21.22
C ALA A 79 30.62 -2.53 -20.27
N GLU A 80 30.92 -3.73 -20.78
CA GLU A 80 31.48 -4.80 -19.98
C GLU A 80 32.96 -4.54 -19.67
N ILE A 81 33.32 -4.56 -18.40
CA ILE A 81 34.68 -4.31 -17.92
C ILE A 81 35.07 -5.26 -16.79
N SER A 82 36.34 -5.65 -16.76
CA SER A 82 36.93 -6.43 -15.66
C SER A 82 37.29 -5.55 -14.46
N PRO A 83 37.30 -6.08 -13.23
CA PRO A 83 37.76 -5.33 -12.06
C PRO A 83 39.22 -4.88 -12.19
N TYR A 84 39.54 -3.74 -11.58
CA TYR A 84 40.85 -3.11 -11.60
C TYR A 84 41.03 -2.17 -10.38
N ASP A 85 42.28 -1.84 -10.03
CA ASP A 85 42.61 -1.06 -8.83
C ASP A 85 43.17 0.36 -9.08
N GLU A 86 43.27 0.77 -10.33
CA GLU A 86 43.68 2.12 -10.73
C GLU A 86 42.76 3.20 -10.13
N ARG A 87 43.37 4.23 -9.54
CA ARG A 87 42.69 5.36 -8.87
C ARG A 87 42.87 6.66 -9.66
N MET A 88 41.89 7.56 -9.55
CA MET A 88 41.99 8.91 -10.11
C MET A 88 42.82 9.82 -9.20
N THR A 89 44.14 9.82 -9.41
CA THR A 89 45.05 10.79 -8.78
C THR A 89 45.02 12.13 -9.52
N PRO A 90 45.51 13.23 -8.91
CA PRO A 90 45.63 14.51 -9.61
C PRO A 90 46.47 14.42 -10.90
N GLN A 91 47.58 13.68 -10.88
CA GLN A 91 48.42 13.45 -12.05
C GLN A 91 47.66 12.67 -13.15
N ARG A 92 46.85 11.68 -12.75
CA ARG A 92 46.04 10.92 -13.69
C ARG A 92 44.95 11.79 -14.33
N ALA A 93 44.28 12.62 -13.54
CA ALA A 93 43.30 13.57 -14.05
C ALA A 93 43.93 14.54 -15.06
N GLU A 94 45.12 15.07 -14.75
CA GLU A 94 45.86 15.96 -15.65
C GLU A 94 46.24 15.26 -16.96
N GLN A 95 46.77 14.04 -16.89
CA GLN A 95 47.08 13.22 -18.06
C GLN A 95 45.84 13.00 -18.95
N MET A 96 44.69 12.71 -18.32
CA MET A 96 43.43 12.50 -19.03
C MET A 96 42.91 13.78 -19.69
N ILE A 97 43.08 14.94 -19.05
CA ILE A 97 42.70 16.24 -19.64
C ILE A 97 43.59 16.57 -20.84
N GLN A 98 44.91 16.36 -20.73
CA GLN A 98 45.86 16.63 -21.82
C GLN A 98 45.58 15.76 -23.06
N HIS A 99 45.14 14.51 -22.85
CA HIS A 99 44.87 13.54 -23.92
C HIS A 99 43.38 13.21 -24.02
N LEU A 100 42.51 14.18 -23.73
CA LEU A 100 41.07 13.97 -23.55
C LEU A 100 40.39 13.25 -24.71
N HIS A 101 40.78 13.56 -25.96
CA HIS A 101 40.23 12.93 -27.16
C HIS A 101 40.37 11.40 -27.16
N SER A 102 41.44 10.85 -26.58
CA SER A 102 41.69 9.40 -26.48
C SER A 102 40.80 8.71 -25.46
N TYR A 103 40.25 9.46 -24.50
CA TYR A 103 39.38 8.96 -23.43
C TYR A 103 37.89 9.21 -23.69
N LEU A 104 37.58 10.06 -24.66
CA LEU A 104 36.23 10.27 -25.14
C LEU A 104 35.90 9.16 -26.14
N ARG A 105 34.86 8.37 -25.85
CA ARG A 105 34.27 7.44 -26.82
C ARG A 105 33.10 8.15 -27.51
N PRO A 106 33.22 8.68 -28.74
CA PRO A 106 32.24 9.63 -29.28
C PRO A 106 30.82 9.06 -29.42
N LYS A 107 30.70 7.74 -29.63
CA LYS A 107 29.41 7.02 -29.73
C LYS A 107 28.64 6.96 -28.40
N ALA A 108 29.33 7.07 -27.27
CA ALA A 108 28.74 7.00 -25.95
C ALA A 108 27.98 8.27 -25.56
N TRP A 109 28.33 9.41 -26.17
CA TRP A 109 27.83 10.71 -25.75
C TRP A 109 26.54 11.09 -26.51
N PRO A 110 25.49 11.56 -25.82
CA PRO A 110 24.29 12.04 -26.49
C PRO A 110 24.60 13.25 -27.39
N ARG A 111 23.80 13.46 -28.43
CA ARG A 111 23.98 14.60 -29.36
C ARG A 111 23.61 15.94 -28.73
N GLN A 112 22.65 15.93 -27.81
CA GLN A 112 22.15 17.10 -27.09
C GLN A 112 21.93 16.72 -25.63
N VAL A 113 22.12 17.68 -24.72
CA VAL A 113 21.97 17.49 -23.26
C VAL A 113 21.13 18.61 -22.66
N GLY A 114 20.23 18.25 -21.75
CA GLY A 114 19.41 19.21 -21.00
C GLY A 114 19.98 19.41 -19.61
N ARG A 115 19.47 18.61 -18.67
CA ARG A 115 19.94 18.58 -17.27
C ARG A 115 21.17 17.71 -17.15
N VAL A 116 22.24 18.22 -16.54
CA VAL A 116 23.51 17.50 -16.39
C VAL A 116 23.89 17.41 -14.91
N MET A 117 24.29 16.22 -14.46
CA MET A 117 24.77 15.98 -13.10
C MET A 117 26.16 15.36 -13.10
N LEU A 118 27.10 15.97 -12.39
CA LEU A 118 28.44 15.44 -12.14
C LEU A 118 28.53 14.84 -10.74
N ALA A 119 28.66 13.53 -10.67
CA ALA A 119 28.72 12.79 -9.41
C ALA A 119 30.10 12.15 -9.21
N GLY A 120 30.96 12.82 -8.45
CA GLY A 120 32.32 12.38 -8.19
C GLY A 120 33.14 13.34 -7.32
N GLY A 121 34.32 12.87 -6.89
CA GLY A 121 35.31 13.71 -6.20
C GLY A 121 35.88 14.81 -7.10
N SER A 122 36.64 15.74 -6.52
CA SER A 122 37.20 16.92 -7.23
C SER A 122 37.92 16.53 -8.52
N GLU A 123 38.82 15.55 -8.47
CA GLU A 123 39.61 15.15 -9.64
C GLU A 123 38.76 14.56 -10.76
N TYR A 124 37.74 13.78 -10.41
CA TYR A 124 36.78 13.29 -11.42
C TYR A 124 36.00 14.43 -12.05
N ARG A 125 35.50 15.37 -11.23
CA ARG A 125 34.72 16.50 -11.73
C ARG A 125 35.54 17.40 -12.63
N ARG A 126 36.83 17.62 -12.34
CA ARG A 126 37.76 18.36 -13.24
C ARG A 126 37.79 17.75 -14.65
N VAL A 127 37.97 16.44 -14.75
CA VAL A 127 37.98 15.72 -16.04
C VAL A 127 36.60 15.75 -16.72
N MET A 128 35.51 15.59 -15.95
CA MET A 128 34.13 15.67 -16.45
C MET A 128 33.80 17.05 -17.03
N HIS A 129 34.22 18.12 -16.37
CA HIS A 129 34.07 19.49 -16.86
C HIS A 129 34.83 19.69 -18.18
N ALA A 130 36.08 19.23 -18.27
CA ALA A 130 36.86 19.30 -19.50
C ALA A 130 36.18 18.53 -20.65
N ALA A 131 35.64 17.35 -20.37
CA ALA A 131 34.89 16.55 -21.34
C ALA A 131 33.61 17.25 -21.83
N LEU A 132 32.84 17.84 -20.92
CA LEU A 132 31.63 18.59 -21.25
C LEU A 132 31.95 19.82 -22.09
N ALA A 133 32.96 20.61 -21.69
CA ALA A 133 33.39 21.79 -22.43
C ALA A 133 33.85 21.43 -23.86
N HIS A 134 34.58 20.32 -24.01
CA HIS A 134 35.02 19.84 -25.32
C HIS A 134 33.84 19.36 -26.20
N ARG A 135 32.80 18.75 -25.62
CA ARG A 135 31.69 18.15 -26.38
C ARG A 135 30.55 19.11 -26.69
N TYR A 136 30.23 20.02 -25.78
CA TYR A 136 29.04 20.87 -25.86
C TYR A 136 29.33 22.37 -25.74
N GLY A 137 30.59 22.75 -25.55
CA GLY A 137 30.97 24.14 -25.27
C GLY A 137 30.80 24.53 -23.80
N SER A 138 31.04 25.80 -23.48
CA SER A 138 31.12 26.32 -22.11
C SER A 138 29.77 26.67 -21.47
N ALA A 139 28.68 26.75 -22.24
CA ALA A 139 27.36 27.12 -21.75
C ALA A 139 26.43 25.90 -21.73
N LEU A 140 26.27 25.28 -20.56
CA LEU A 140 25.29 24.22 -20.32
C LEU A 140 24.07 24.78 -19.57
N PRO A 141 22.83 24.48 -20.00
CA PRO A 141 21.63 25.14 -19.48
C PRO A 141 21.29 24.77 -18.03
N GLU A 142 21.60 23.57 -17.56
CA GLU A 142 21.37 23.17 -16.16
C GLU A 142 22.41 22.13 -15.67
N LEU A 143 23.59 22.60 -15.27
CA LEU A 143 24.67 21.78 -14.72
C LEU A 143 24.65 21.78 -13.19
N ARG A 144 24.59 20.60 -12.58
CA ARG A 144 24.74 20.38 -11.13
C ARG A 144 25.91 19.46 -10.85
N GLU A 145 26.49 19.58 -9.66
CA GLU A 145 27.61 18.75 -9.26
C GLU A 145 27.58 18.39 -7.77
N THR A 146 28.13 17.22 -7.44
CA THR A 146 28.24 16.76 -6.07
C THR A 146 29.34 17.52 -5.34
N THR A 147 28.98 18.21 -4.26
CA THR A 147 29.90 18.94 -3.36
C THR A 147 29.72 18.48 -1.91
N GLY A 148 30.67 18.84 -1.04
CA GLY A 148 30.64 18.49 0.38
C GLY A 148 30.96 17.01 0.67
N GLY A 149 30.59 16.56 1.88
CA GLY A 149 30.82 15.20 2.35
C GLY A 149 29.94 14.15 1.67
N ILE A 150 30.27 12.87 1.83
CA ILE A 150 29.62 11.77 1.10
C ILE A 150 28.09 11.69 1.32
N GLY A 151 27.61 12.06 2.51
CA GLY A 151 26.17 12.15 2.79
C GLY A 151 25.47 13.23 1.97
N THR A 152 26.06 14.43 1.90
CA THR A 152 25.56 15.55 1.08
C THR A 152 25.57 15.20 -0.40
N GLN A 153 26.65 14.59 -0.90
CA GLN A 153 26.75 14.17 -2.30
C GLN A 153 25.66 13.16 -2.67
N ARG A 154 25.37 12.19 -1.79
CA ARG A 154 24.28 11.22 -1.98
C ARG A 154 22.91 11.89 -2.04
N SER A 155 22.66 12.87 -1.17
CA SER A 155 21.41 13.65 -1.16
C SER A 155 21.22 14.49 -2.44
N LEU A 156 22.30 15.12 -2.92
CA LEU A 156 22.28 15.87 -4.18
C LEU A 156 21.97 14.96 -5.37
N LEU A 157 22.58 13.77 -5.43
CA LEU A 157 22.28 12.78 -6.46
C LEU A 157 20.82 12.30 -6.38
N GLY A 158 20.33 12.02 -5.17
CA GLY A 158 18.93 11.62 -4.94
C GLY A 158 17.96 12.68 -5.46
N THR A 159 18.12 13.93 -5.01
CA THR A 159 17.30 15.07 -5.46
C THR A 159 17.31 15.24 -6.98
N PHE A 160 18.47 15.09 -7.62
CA PHE A 160 18.57 15.17 -9.08
C PHE A 160 17.72 14.08 -9.76
N LEU A 161 17.88 12.82 -9.33
CA LEU A 161 17.17 11.66 -9.90
C LEU A 161 15.66 11.70 -9.62
N ASP A 162 15.27 12.08 -8.41
CA ASP A 162 13.86 12.25 -8.03
C ASP A 162 13.20 13.36 -8.88
N GLY A 163 13.95 14.42 -9.21
CA GLY A 163 13.50 15.48 -10.12
C GLY A 163 13.38 15.07 -11.58
N LEU A 164 13.86 13.87 -11.97
CA LEU A 164 13.62 13.28 -13.29
C LEU A 164 12.35 12.43 -13.33
N ALA A 165 11.76 12.08 -12.18
CA ALA A 165 10.59 11.24 -12.11
C ALA A 165 9.36 11.92 -12.76
N PRO A 166 8.52 11.17 -13.51
CA PRO A 166 7.28 11.71 -14.04
C PRO A 166 6.39 12.21 -12.88
N THR A 167 5.83 13.41 -13.03
CA THR A 167 4.96 13.98 -12.01
C THR A 167 3.73 13.09 -11.79
N PHE A 168 3.01 13.26 -10.68
CA PHE A 168 1.75 12.54 -10.50
C PHE A 168 0.79 12.75 -11.69
N ARG A 169 0.78 13.97 -12.27
CA ARG A 169 0.04 14.31 -13.49
C ARG A 169 0.40 13.40 -14.68
N ASP A 170 1.68 13.19 -14.93
CA ASP A 170 2.14 12.33 -16.03
C ASP A 170 1.77 10.87 -15.79
N ARG A 171 1.89 10.40 -14.55
CA ARG A 171 1.59 9.02 -14.17
C ARG A 171 0.10 8.71 -14.21
N ILE A 172 -0.75 9.59 -13.65
CA ILE A 172 -2.21 9.39 -13.65
C ILE A 172 -2.79 9.46 -15.06
N GLY A 173 -2.19 10.23 -15.97
CA GLY A 173 -2.59 10.27 -17.38
C GLY A 173 -2.24 8.99 -18.16
N ARG A 174 -1.07 8.38 -17.90
CA ARG A 174 -0.62 7.16 -18.60
C ARG A 174 -1.18 5.88 -18.01
N ASN A 175 -1.19 5.76 -16.68
CA ASN A 175 -1.67 4.58 -15.97
C ASN A 175 -2.39 4.99 -14.68
N PRO A 176 -3.69 5.33 -14.77
CA PRO A 176 -4.46 5.82 -13.63
C PRO A 176 -4.49 4.84 -12.46
N THR A 177 -4.58 3.53 -12.74
CA THR A 177 -4.66 2.47 -11.73
C THR A 177 -3.37 2.38 -10.92
N LEU A 178 -2.21 2.37 -11.58
CA LEU A 178 -0.91 2.34 -10.91
C LEU A 178 -0.66 3.62 -10.11
N ALA A 179 -0.93 4.79 -10.71
CA ALA A 179 -0.72 6.07 -10.06
C ALA A 179 -1.61 6.23 -8.81
N TYR A 180 -2.89 5.83 -8.89
CA TYR A 180 -3.79 5.84 -7.74
C TYR A 180 -3.31 4.91 -6.63
N ARG A 181 -2.89 3.69 -6.98
CA ARG A 181 -2.37 2.69 -6.03
C ARG A 181 -1.16 3.24 -5.26
N ASP A 182 -0.20 3.81 -5.98
CA ASP A 182 1.05 4.32 -5.40
C ASP A 182 0.79 5.53 -4.51
N TRP A 183 -0.04 6.48 -4.97
CA TRP A 183 -0.46 7.64 -4.16
C TRP A 183 -1.19 7.19 -2.90
N GLN A 184 -2.11 6.23 -3.01
CA GLN A 184 -2.86 5.76 -1.86
C GLN A 184 -1.96 5.10 -0.82
N ALA A 185 -0.96 4.34 -1.25
CA ALA A 185 -0.05 3.64 -0.34
C ALA A 185 0.93 4.58 0.38
N ARG A 186 1.31 5.69 -0.26
CA ARG A 186 2.41 6.56 0.21
C ARG A 186 1.94 7.87 0.82
N GLU A 187 0.82 8.41 0.34
CA GLU A 187 0.44 9.81 0.59
C GLU A 187 -1.00 9.95 1.11
N ALA A 188 -1.92 9.10 0.66
CA ALA A 188 -3.32 9.24 1.07
C ALA A 188 -3.51 8.85 2.54
N ALA A 189 -4.17 9.73 3.28
CA ALA A 189 -4.48 9.52 4.70
C ALA A 189 -5.98 9.65 5.00
N GLY A 190 -6.39 9.06 6.12
CA GLY A 190 -7.71 9.20 6.72
C GLY A 190 -8.00 10.64 7.20
N ALA A 191 -9.20 10.87 7.72
CA ALA A 191 -9.60 12.17 8.27
C ALA A 191 -8.74 12.60 9.46
N ASP A 192 -8.13 11.64 10.15
CA ASP A 192 -7.18 11.80 11.26
C ASP A 192 -5.71 11.90 10.81
N ARG A 193 -5.47 12.04 9.50
CA ARG A 193 -4.14 12.03 8.85
C ARG A 193 -3.35 10.73 9.08
N ARG A 194 -4.01 9.64 9.50
CA ARG A 194 -3.36 8.33 9.62
C ARG A 194 -3.39 7.55 8.31
N PRO A 195 -2.38 6.72 8.03
CA PRO A 195 -2.43 5.79 6.90
C PRO A 195 -3.62 4.84 6.99
N PHE A 196 -4.14 4.42 5.84
CA PHE A 196 -5.21 3.43 5.78
C PHE A 196 -4.71 2.03 6.17
N SER A 197 -5.59 1.24 6.79
CA SER A 197 -5.32 -0.20 6.97
C SER A 197 -5.17 -0.89 5.61
N ALA A 198 -4.40 -1.99 5.55
CA ALA A 198 -4.22 -2.77 4.34
C ALA A 198 -5.55 -3.20 3.70
N ARG A 199 -6.54 -3.57 4.53
CA ARG A 199 -7.90 -3.91 4.06
C ARG A 199 -8.60 -2.72 3.41
N SER A 200 -8.50 -1.53 4.01
CA SER A 200 -9.09 -0.31 3.45
C SER A 200 -8.42 0.08 2.14
N ILE A 201 -7.10 -0.09 2.02
CA ILE A 201 -6.34 0.14 0.78
C ILE A 201 -6.88 -0.76 -0.35
N VAL A 202 -6.95 -2.07 -0.12
CA VAL A 202 -7.48 -3.02 -1.11
C VAL A 202 -8.93 -2.68 -1.51
N GLN A 203 -9.78 -2.36 -0.53
CA GLN A 203 -11.17 -1.98 -0.79
C GLN A 203 -11.26 -0.71 -1.66
N HIS A 204 -10.52 0.33 -1.31
CA HIS A 204 -10.53 1.58 -2.06
C HIS A 204 -9.95 1.42 -3.48
N GLN A 205 -8.93 0.59 -3.68
CA GLN A 205 -8.41 0.28 -5.02
C GLN A 205 -9.47 -0.40 -5.90
N ALA A 206 -10.19 -1.37 -5.36
CA ALA A 206 -11.27 -2.04 -6.09
C ALA A 206 -12.41 -1.06 -6.44
N MET A 207 -12.79 -0.19 -5.49
CA MET A 207 -13.78 0.86 -5.72
C MET A 207 -13.32 1.86 -6.80
N PHE A 208 -12.09 2.34 -6.72
CA PHE A 208 -11.51 3.23 -7.73
C PHE A 208 -11.53 2.59 -9.12
N GLU A 209 -11.11 1.33 -9.24
CA GLU A 209 -11.08 0.63 -10.52
C GLU A 209 -12.48 0.38 -11.09
N HIS A 210 -13.47 0.12 -10.23
CA HIS A 210 -14.86 0.01 -10.67
C HIS A 210 -15.39 1.34 -11.20
N PHE A 211 -15.16 2.45 -10.50
CA PHE A 211 -15.54 3.79 -10.99
C PHE A 211 -14.80 4.15 -12.28
N ARG A 212 -13.50 3.86 -12.39
CA ARG A 212 -12.69 4.12 -13.59
C ARG A 212 -13.23 3.36 -14.82
N ARG A 213 -13.64 2.11 -14.66
CA ARG A 213 -14.29 1.33 -15.74
C ARG A 213 -15.59 1.98 -16.20
N HIS A 214 -16.40 2.50 -15.27
CA HIS A 214 -17.60 3.27 -15.59
C HIS A 214 -17.28 4.55 -16.39
N LEU A 215 -16.26 5.31 -15.98
CA LEU A 215 -15.81 6.49 -16.73
C LEU A 215 -15.38 6.16 -18.17
N LEU A 216 -14.61 5.08 -18.34
CA LEU A 216 -14.20 4.60 -19.66
C LEU A 216 -15.41 4.23 -20.54
N ALA A 217 -16.40 3.55 -19.98
CA ALA A 217 -17.62 3.20 -20.70
C ALA A 217 -18.43 4.43 -21.15
N ARG A 218 -18.28 5.56 -20.45
CA ARG A 218 -18.90 6.85 -20.77
C ARG A 218 -18.04 7.75 -21.66
N GLY A 219 -16.83 7.31 -22.04
CA GLY A 219 -15.92 8.12 -22.85
C GLY A 219 -15.31 9.32 -22.11
N THR A 220 -15.32 9.30 -20.77
CA THR A 220 -14.70 10.33 -19.92
C THR A 220 -13.49 9.76 -19.19
N SER A 221 -12.78 10.61 -18.43
CA SER A 221 -11.55 10.23 -17.74
C SER A 221 -11.50 10.76 -16.31
N ILE A 222 -10.55 10.24 -15.53
CA ILE A 222 -10.27 10.73 -14.18
C ILE A 222 -9.97 12.23 -14.16
N SER A 223 -9.40 12.79 -15.23
CA SER A 223 -9.08 14.22 -15.34
C SER A 223 -10.26 15.09 -15.78
N SER A 224 -11.40 14.54 -16.17
CA SER A 224 -12.48 15.30 -16.81
C SER A 224 -13.91 14.98 -16.35
N PHE A 225 -14.13 13.89 -15.60
CA PHE A 225 -15.48 13.51 -15.18
C PHE A 225 -16.17 14.59 -14.34
N GLY A 226 -17.48 14.79 -14.54
CA GLY A 226 -18.31 15.75 -13.81
C GLY A 226 -19.23 15.10 -12.77
N ALA A 227 -20.10 15.91 -12.16
CA ALA A 227 -21.14 15.41 -11.24
C ALA A 227 -22.09 14.42 -11.93
N ASP A 228 -22.49 14.71 -13.19
CA ASP A 228 -23.35 13.84 -14.00
C ASP A 228 -22.77 12.44 -14.21
N ASP A 229 -21.45 12.30 -14.26
CA ASP A 229 -20.79 11.00 -14.38
C ASP A 229 -20.87 10.19 -13.08
N ILE A 230 -20.82 10.88 -11.93
CA ILE A 230 -21.03 10.28 -10.61
C ILE A 230 -22.49 9.88 -10.45
N ASP A 231 -23.44 10.71 -10.89
CA ASP A 231 -24.87 10.37 -10.85
C ASP A 231 -25.19 9.19 -11.76
N ALA A 232 -24.63 9.17 -12.97
CA ALA A 232 -24.74 8.04 -13.88
C ALA A 232 -24.15 6.75 -13.28
N PHE A 233 -23.07 6.87 -12.48
CA PHE A 233 -22.48 5.72 -11.78
C PHE A 233 -23.47 5.09 -10.80
N TRP A 234 -24.24 5.91 -10.08
CA TRP A 234 -25.28 5.43 -9.16
C TRP A 234 -26.44 4.71 -9.84
N GLN A 235 -26.65 4.93 -11.14
CA GLN A 235 -27.71 4.27 -11.90
C GLN A 235 -27.29 2.90 -12.49
N THR A 236 -26.02 2.52 -12.35
CA THR A 236 -25.56 1.18 -12.74
C THR A 236 -26.26 0.10 -11.91
N ALA A 237 -26.44 -1.10 -12.48
CA ALA A 237 -27.14 -2.20 -11.80
C ALA A 237 -26.48 -2.58 -10.47
N GLU A 238 -25.15 -2.60 -10.43
CA GLU A 238 -24.39 -2.89 -9.23
C GLU A 238 -24.53 -1.76 -8.19
N ALA A 239 -24.30 -0.50 -8.57
CA ALA A 239 -24.31 0.62 -7.64
C ALA A 239 -25.69 0.94 -7.05
N ARG A 240 -26.79 0.58 -7.74
CA ARG A 240 -28.15 0.65 -7.20
C ARG A 240 -28.34 -0.23 -5.97
N SER A 241 -27.63 -1.34 -5.86
CA SER A 241 -27.68 -2.26 -4.71
C SER A 241 -26.81 -1.81 -3.53
N TYR A 242 -25.94 -0.81 -3.71
CA TYR A 242 -25.03 -0.37 -2.67
C TYR A 242 -25.78 0.30 -1.51
N SER A 243 -25.44 -0.12 -0.29
CA SER A 243 -25.90 0.55 0.93
C SER A 243 -25.41 2.00 0.98
N GLN A 244 -26.11 2.85 1.74
CA GLN A 244 -25.72 4.24 1.95
C GLN A 244 -24.27 4.37 2.47
N ALA A 245 -23.84 3.46 3.35
CA ALA A 245 -22.46 3.42 3.84
C ALA A 245 -21.42 3.17 2.73
N THR A 246 -21.76 2.35 1.73
CA THR A 246 -20.89 2.11 0.57
C THR A 246 -20.86 3.32 -0.36
N ARG A 247 -21.99 3.98 -0.59
CA ARG A 247 -22.07 5.24 -1.38
C ARG A 247 -21.20 6.34 -0.77
N VAL A 248 -21.35 6.59 0.54
CA VAL A 248 -20.51 7.57 1.28
C VAL A 248 -19.02 7.23 1.17
N ARG A 249 -18.66 5.94 1.23
CA ARG A 249 -17.26 5.52 1.09
C ARG A 249 -16.71 5.86 -0.30
N TYR A 250 -17.52 5.70 -1.35
CA TYR A 250 -17.15 6.11 -2.70
C TYR A 250 -17.01 7.62 -2.79
N VAL A 251 -17.99 8.40 -2.32
CA VAL A 251 -17.93 9.86 -2.40
C VAL A 251 -16.70 10.40 -1.64
N LYS A 252 -16.39 9.89 -0.44
CA LYS A 252 -15.15 10.23 0.29
C LYS A 252 -13.87 9.87 -0.46
N LEU A 253 -13.87 8.74 -1.16
CA LEU A 253 -12.75 8.32 -1.99
C LEU A 253 -12.55 9.28 -3.16
N LEU A 254 -13.64 9.60 -3.87
CA LEU A 254 -13.64 10.49 -5.03
C LEU A 254 -13.26 11.92 -4.64
N ASP A 255 -13.80 12.44 -3.54
CA ASP A 255 -13.44 13.75 -3.00
C ASP A 255 -11.95 13.84 -2.67
N ARG A 256 -11.40 12.83 -1.97
CA ARG A 256 -9.97 12.81 -1.64
C ARG A 256 -9.10 12.75 -2.89
N LEU A 257 -9.48 11.92 -3.87
CA LEU A 257 -8.78 11.84 -5.14
C LEU A 257 -8.82 13.20 -5.85
N CYS A 258 -10.01 13.78 -6.03
CA CYS A 258 -10.18 15.05 -6.75
C CYS A 258 -9.42 16.20 -6.09
N ARG A 259 -9.41 16.29 -4.75
CA ARG A 259 -8.56 17.27 -4.05
C ARG A 259 -7.08 17.10 -4.40
N HIS A 260 -6.58 15.87 -4.49
CA HIS A 260 -5.20 15.61 -4.90
C HIS A 260 -4.97 15.91 -6.39
N LEU A 261 -5.96 15.64 -7.27
CA LEU A 261 -5.89 15.99 -8.69
C LEU A 261 -5.85 17.51 -8.89
N VAL A 262 -6.64 18.27 -8.12
CA VAL A 262 -6.60 19.74 -8.12
C VAL A 262 -5.25 20.23 -7.61
N PHE A 263 -4.77 19.71 -6.48
CA PHE A 263 -3.46 20.06 -5.94
C PHE A 263 -2.31 19.77 -6.92
N SER A 264 -2.38 18.64 -7.65
CA SER A 264 -1.39 18.26 -8.67
C SER A 264 -1.61 18.96 -10.02
N GLY A 265 -2.61 19.84 -10.11
CA GLY A 265 -3.03 20.57 -11.30
C GLY A 265 -3.50 19.69 -12.47
N VAL A 266 -3.90 18.45 -12.20
CA VAL A 266 -4.53 17.55 -13.18
C VAL A 266 -5.96 18.00 -13.49
N ARG A 267 -6.60 18.64 -12.51
CA ARG A 267 -7.97 19.17 -12.59
C ARG A 267 -8.04 20.57 -12.00
N HIS A 268 -9.13 21.28 -12.29
CA HIS A 268 -9.43 22.61 -11.72
C HIS A 268 -10.55 22.57 -10.67
N ASP A 269 -11.33 21.48 -10.60
CA ASP A 269 -12.53 21.34 -9.79
C ASP A 269 -12.60 19.99 -9.04
N ASN A 270 -13.52 19.91 -8.08
CA ASN A 270 -13.85 18.68 -7.35
C ASN A 270 -15.36 18.39 -7.42
N PRO A 271 -15.82 17.55 -8.36
CA PRO A 271 -17.25 17.25 -8.54
C PRO A 271 -17.85 16.46 -7.37
N ALA A 272 -17.03 15.81 -6.54
CA ALA A 272 -17.49 15.06 -5.38
C ALA A 272 -17.70 15.92 -4.12
N ALA A 273 -17.25 17.18 -4.11
CA ALA A 273 -17.31 18.06 -2.94
C ALA A 273 -18.76 18.36 -2.52
N ALA A 274 -19.62 18.72 -3.47
CA ALA A 274 -21.03 19.04 -3.21
C ALA A 274 -21.81 17.79 -2.76
N LEU A 275 -21.53 16.64 -3.36
CA LEU A 275 -22.12 15.35 -2.96
C LEU A 275 -21.74 14.98 -1.53
N LEU A 276 -20.47 15.17 -1.16
CA LEU A 276 -20.01 14.90 0.20
C LEU A 276 -20.66 15.84 1.23
N ALA A 277 -20.88 17.11 0.86
CA ALA A 277 -21.54 18.08 1.72
C ALA A 277 -23.05 17.81 1.86
N ALA A 278 -23.70 17.31 0.80
CA ALA A 278 -25.11 16.95 0.79
C ALA A 278 -25.39 15.59 1.44
N GLU A 279 -24.38 14.69 1.50
CA GLU A 279 -24.50 13.39 2.13
C GLU A 279 -24.69 13.52 3.65
N ARG A 280 -25.95 13.40 4.08
CA ARG A 280 -26.27 13.07 5.47
C ARG A 280 -25.83 11.63 5.72
N TRP A 281 -25.04 11.45 6.79
CA TRP A 281 -24.80 10.12 7.35
C TRP A 281 -26.16 9.45 7.59
N PRO A 282 -26.32 8.13 7.40
CA PRO A 282 -27.50 7.46 7.92
C PRO A 282 -27.62 7.84 9.39
N ASP A 283 -28.72 8.48 9.79
CA ASP A 283 -28.95 8.90 11.18
C ASP A 283 -28.94 7.69 12.13
N ARG A 284 -29.10 6.48 11.60
CA ARG A 284 -28.99 5.22 12.34
C ARG A 284 -28.00 4.28 11.66
N GLU A 285 -26.89 3.99 12.36
CA GLU A 285 -26.08 2.82 12.03
C GLU A 285 -26.92 1.54 12.17
N PRO A 286 -26.68 0.51 11.34
CA PRO A 286 -27.44 -0.74 11.43
C PRO A 286 -27.32 -1.34 12.82
N THR A 287 -28.44 -1.75 13.45
CA THR A 287 -28.44 -2.38 14.77
C THR A 287 -27.44 -3.56 14.81
N PRO A 288 -26.58 -3.66 15.83
CA PRO A 288 -25.67 -4.81 15.96
C PRO A 288 -26.46 -6.12 15.94
N GLN A 289 -26.02 -7.09 15.14
CA GLN A 289 -26.61 -8.43 15.16
C GLN A 289 -25.83 -9.34 16.11
N TYR A 290 -26.56 -10.10 16.91
CA TYR A 290 -26.08 -11.10 17.86
C TYR A 290 -27.16 -12.19 18.02
N LEU A 291 -26.83 -13.27 18.70
CA LEU A 291 -27.80 -14.28 19.11
C LEU A 291 -28.53 -13.80 20.36
N ASP A 292 -29.85 -13.96 20.38
CA ASP A 292 -30.62 -13.84 21.63
C ASP A 292 -30.23 -14.96 22.63
N ALA A 293 -30.73 -14.88 23.86
CA ALA A 293 -30.39 -15.84 24.91
C ALA A 293 -30.76 -17.30 24.55
N ALA A 294 -31.90 -17.50 23.88
CA ALA A 294 -32.37 -18.84 23.51
C ALA A 294 -31.56 -19.41 22.33
N GLN A 295 -31.25 -18.58 21.33
CA GLN A 295 -30.39 -18.94 20.20
C GLN A 295 -28.96 -19.24 20.66
N ASP A 296 -28.41 -18.44 21.57
CA ASP A 296 -27.08 -18.67 22.13
C ASP A 296 -27.02 -20.00 22.90
N ALA A 297 -28.03 -20.28 23.74
CA ALA A 297 -28.15 -21.56 24.43
C ALA A 297 -28.26 -22.75 23.45
N ARG A 298 -29.06 -22.62 22.37
CA ARG A 298 -29.13 -23.65 21.31
C ARG A 298 -27.79 -23.86 20.62
N LEU A 299 -27.03 -22.79 20.34
CA LEU A 299 -25.71 -22.92 19.74
C LEU A 299 -24.73 -23.61 20.69
N GLN A 300 -24.72 -23.26 21.98
CA GLN A 300 -23.87 -23.93 22.96
C GLN A 300 -24.21 -25.42 23.09
N ALA A 301 -25.50 -25.77 23.07
CA ALA A 301 -25.97 -27.16 23.05
C ALA A 301 -25.54 -27.90 21.76
N TYR A 302 -25.70 -27.27 20.60
CA TYR A 302 -25.24 -27.81 19.31
C TYR A 302 -23.73 -28.13 19.32
N LEU A 303 -22.95 -27.33 20.03
CA LEU A 303 -21.50 -27.52 20.19
C LEU A 303 -21.11 -28.60 21.22
N GLN A 304 -22.02 -29.13 22.02
CA GLN A 304 -21.71 -30.23 22.96
C GLN A 304 -21.47 -31.57 22.24
N ALA A 305 -22.11 -31.78 21.09
CA ALA A 305 -21.86 -32.96 20.28
C ALA A 305 -20.73 -32.68 19.27
N PRO A 306 -19.70 -33.53 19.17
CA PRO A 306 -18.75 -33.44 18.06
C PRO A 306 -19.44 -33.76 16.74
N GLY A 307 -18.91 -33.21 15.63
CA GLY A 307 -19.34 -33.61 14.31
C GLY A 307 -18.88 -35.05 14.00
N GLU A 308 -19.65 -35.77 13.19
CA GLU A 308 -19.41 -37.18 12.88
C GLU A 308 -18.16 -37.39 12.02
N ASP A 309 -17.89 -36.44 11.12
CA ASP A 309 -16.71 -36.44 10.25
C ASP A 309 -15.71 -35.34 10.65
N LEU A 310 -14.52 -35.39 10.07
CA LEU A 310 -13.45 -34.42 10.35
C LEU A 310 -13.87 -32.98 9.99
N ALA A 311 -14.64 -32.79 8.93
CA ALA A 311 -15.03 -31.47 8.44
C ALA A 311 -16.04 -30.80 9.39
N SER A 312 -17.04 -31.55 9.82
CA SER A 312 -18.08 -31.15 10.77
C SER A 312 -17.52 -30.95 12.17
N LEU A 313 -16.64 -31.84 12.68
CA LEU A 313 -15.93 -31.64 13.94
C LEU A 313 -15.14 -30.33 13.94
N ARG A 314 -14.36 -30.12 12.87
CA ARG A 314 -13.56 -28.90 12.68
C ARG A 314 -14.43 -27.66 12.55
N GLY A 315 -15.53 -27.75 11.82
CA GLY A 315 -16.51 -26.67 11.68
C GLY A 315 -17.09 -26.26 13.03
N ARG A 316 -17.51 -27.23 13.84
CA ARG A 316 -18.01 -26.97 15.20
C ARG A 316 -16.92 -26.39 16.10
N ALA A 317 -15.68 -26.88 16.04
CA ALA A 317 -14.57 -26.34 16.83
C ALA A 317 -14.24 -24.88 16.45
N ILE A 318 -14.32 -24.53 15.17
CA ILE A 318 -14.20 -23.15 14.69
C ILE A 318 -15.32 -22.26 15.26
N VAL A 319 -16.56 -22.73 15.23
CA VAL A 319 -17.70 -21.98 15.78
C VAL A 319 -17.56 -21.81 17.30
N ALA A 320 -17.12 -22.87 17.99
CA ALA A 320 -16.87 -22.84 19.43
C ALA A 320 -15.79 -21.82 19.81
N ILE A 321 -14.66 -21.75 19.10
CA ILE A 321 -13.62 -20.76 19.44
C ILE A 321 -14.14 -19.33 19.25
N PHE A 322 -14.89 -19.07 18.18
CA PHE A 322 -15.46 -17.74 17.94
C PHE A 322 -16.48 -17.37 19.02
N LEU A 323 -17.40 -18.28 19.34
CA LEU A 323 -18.42 -18.03 20.35
C LEU A 323 -17.79 -17.87 21.73
N ALA A 324 -16.78 -18.67 22.09
CA ALA A 324 -16.21 -18.70 23.44
C ALA A 324 -15.21 -17.57 23.73
N THR A 325 -14.61 -16.95 22.71
CA THR A 325 -13.54 -15.95 22.91
C THR A 325 -13.85 -14.60 22.26
N GLY A 326 -14.78 -14.56 21.30
CA GLY A 326 -15.09 -13.34 20.55
C GLY A 326 -13.93 -12.83 19.69
N ILE A 327 -12.90 -13.64 19.38
CA ILE A 327 -11.81 -13.24 18.47
C ILE A 327 -12.34 -12.89 17.06
N THR A 328 -11.57 -12.11 16.31
CA THR A 328 -11.87 -11.79 14.92
C THR A 328 -11.49 -12.94 13.97
N ALA A 329 -12.07 -12.98 12.77
CA ALA A 329 -11.69 -13.95 11.73
C ALA A 329 -10.18 -13.90 11.38
N SER A 330 -9.59 -12.70 11.38
CA SER A 330 -8.15 -12.53 11.14
C SER A 330 -7.30 -13.12 12.27
N GLU A 331 -7.75 -13.01 13.51
CA GLU A 331 -7.06 -13.60 14.67
C GLU A 331 -7.20 -15.14 14.63
N ALA A 332 -8.39 -15.66 14.34
CA ALA A 332 -8.60 -17.11 14.16
C ALA A 332 -7.80 -17.69 12.98
N ARG A 333 -7.61 -16.93 11.90
CA ARG A 333 -6.78 -17.32 10.74
C ARG A 333 -5.30 -17.44 11.10
N ALA A 334 -4.83 -16.67 12.07
CA ALA A 334 -3.44 -16.62 12.51
C ALA A 334 -3.16 -17.48 13.76
N ALA A 335 -4.21 -17.92 14.46
CA ALA A 335 -4.10 -18.70 15.68
C ALA A 335 -3.36 -20.02 15.45
N ARG A 336 -2.42 -20.31 16.33
CA ARG A 336 -1.60 -21.52 16.33
C ARG A 336 -2.02 -22.47 17.45
N LEU A 337 -1.59 -23.72 17.36
CA LEU A 337 -1.84 -24.72 18.40
C LEU A 337 -1.29 -24.29 19.76
N VAL A 338 -0.09 -23.71 19.77
CA VAL A 338 0.58 -23.25 20.99
C VAL A 338 -0.16 -22.09 21.68
N ASP A 339 -0.98 -21.35 20.93
CA ASP A 339 -1.73 -20.23 21.48
C ASP A 339 -2.91 -20.70 22.33
N LEU A 340 -3.42 -21.92 22.11
CA LEU A 340 -4.56 -22.48 22.80
C LEU A 340 -4.13 -23.37 23.97
N GLN A 341 -4.40 -22.89 25.18
CA GLN A 341 -3.97 -23.50 26.44
C GLN A 341 -5.19 -24.05 27.19
N LEU A 342 -5.60 -25.27 26.84
CA LEU A 342 -6.79 -25.92 27.42
C LEU A 342 -6.54 -26.47 28.85
N ASP A 343 -5.29 -26.74 29.20
CA ASP A 343 -4.89 -27.30 30.50
C ASP A 343 -4.49 -26.22 31.53
N ALA A 344 -4.49 -24.96 31.13
CA ALA A 344 -4.34 -23.85 32.05
C ALA A 344 -5.57 -23.71 32.96
N SER A 345 -5.39 -23.10 34.14
CA SER A 345 -6.47 -22.80 35.07
C SER A 345 -6.57 -21.28 35.29
N PRO A 346 -7.52 -20.57 34.65
CA PRO A 346 -8.52 -21.07 33.69
C PRO A 346 -7.98 -21.24 32.25
N PRO A 347 -8.62 -22.09 31.41
CA PRO A 347 -8.23 -22.27 30.01
C PRO A 347 -8.27 -20.97 29.22
N TYR A 348 -7.31 -20.77 28.30
CA TYR A 348 -7.21 -19.54 27.55
C TYR A 348 -6.71 -19.70 26.11
N LEU A 349 -7.00 -18.69 25.29
CA LEU A 349 -6.37 -18.46 23.99
C LEU A 349 -5.52 -17.20 24.10
N PHE A 350 -4.22 -17.33 23.81
CA PHE A 350 -3.34 -16.19 23.62
C PHE A 350 -3.54 -15.62 22.22
N VAL A 351 -3.71 -14.30 22.11
CA VAL A 351 -3.79 -13.61 20.84
C VAL A 351 -2.56 -12.70 20.74
N PRO A 352 -1.59 -13.02 19.85
CA PRO A 352 -0.40 -12.20 19.67
C PRO A 352 -0.74 -10.77 19.23
N ALA A 353 0.18 -9.84 19.50
CA ALA A 353 0.06 -8.48 19.01
C ALA A 353 0.01 -8.46 17.48
N HIS A 354 -0.87 -7.63 16.92
CA HIS A 354 -1.00 -7.48 15.47
C HIS A 354 -1.30 -6.03 15.09
N GLY A 355 -0.34 -5.40 14.41
CA GLY A 355 -0.43 -3.99 14.04
C GLY A 355 -0.61 -3.11 15.28
N PRO A 356 -1.66 -2.28 15.36
CA PRO A 356 -1.90 -1.39 16.51
C PRO A 356 -2.60 -2.07 17.69
N ARG A 357 -2.86 -3.38 17.64
CA ARG A 357 -3.52 -4.11 18.74
C ARG A 357 -2.49 -4.86 19.57
N ASP A 358 -2.53 -4.62 20.88
CA ASP A 358 -1.68 -5.31 21.85
C ASP A 358 -2.00 -6.81 21.93
N ALA A 359 -1.00 -7.58 22.37
CA ALA A 359 -1.19 -8.97 22.72
C ALA A 359 -2.14 -9.10 23.91
N ARG A 360 -2.96 -10.16 23.92
CA ARG A 360 -3.92 -10.38 25.01
C ARG A 360 -4.20 -11.86 25.23
N THR A 361 -4.58 -12.17 26.45
CA THR A 361 -5.11 -13.48 26.82
C THR A 361 -6.64 -13.39 26.93
N VAL A 362 -7.34 -14.32 26.28
CA VAL A 362 -8.80 -14.42 26.37
C VAL A 362 -9.16 -15.78 26.97
N HIS A 363 -9.80 -15.77 28.13
CA HIS A 363 -10.27 -17.00 28.77
C HIS A 363 -11.44 -17.60 28.01
N LEU A 364 -11.41 -18.93 27.85
CA LEU A 364 -12.45 -19.67 27.17
C LEU A 364 -13.66 -19.84 28.08
N GLN A 365 -14.84 -19.74 27.50
CA GLN A 365 -16.08 -20.21 28.12
C GLN A 365 -16.08 -21.74 28.21
N GLU A 366 -16.56 -22.27 29.34
CA GLU A 366 -16.43 -23.69 29.69
C GLU A 366 -17.04 -24.64 28.63
N PHE A 367 -18.16 -24.24 28.02
CA PHE A 367 -18.87 -25.05 27.03
C PHE A 367 -18.01 -25.44 25.81
N ALA A 368 -16.97 -24.67 25.49
CA ALA A 368 -16.13 -24.90 24.30
C ALA A 368 -14.96 -25.85 24.57
N VAL A 369 -14.55 -26.01 25.83
CA VAL A 369 -13.34 -26.76 26.20
C VAL A 369 -13.42 -28.24 25.78
N PRO A 370 -14.50 -29.00 26.05
CA PRO A 370 -14.58 -30.41 25.66
C PRO A 370 -14.44 -30.60 24.14
N LEU A 371 -15.16 -29.82 23.34
CA LEU A 371 -15.11 -29.92 21.89
C LEU A 371 -13.74 -29.57 21.31
N LEU A 372 -13.09 -28.53 21.85
CA LEU A 372 -11.74 -28.15 21.42
C LEU A 372 -10.70 -29.22 21.77
N ARG A 373 -10.84 -29.92 22.92
CA ARG A 373 -9.99 -31.08 23.24
C ARG A 373 -10.16 -32.20 22.20
N VAL A 374 -11.40 -32.53 21.84
CA VAL A 374 -11.68 -33.55 20.81
C VAL A 374 -11.08 -33.14 19.47
N TRP A 375 -11.21 -31.87 19.08
CA TRP A 375 -10.60 -31.33 17.86
C TRP A 375 -9.07 -31.45 17.88
N LEU A 376 -8.39 -31.01 18.94
CA LEU A 376 -6.93 -31.07 19.03
C LEU A 376 -6.42 -32.52 18.95
N ALA A 377 -7.06 -33.43 19.69
CA ALA A 377 -6.72 -34.85 19.64
C ALA A 377 -6.90 -35.42 18.23
N ARG A 378 -8.02 -35.09 17.55
CA ARG A 378 -8.25 -35.57 16.18
C ARG A 378 -7.27 -34.95 15.19
N ARG A 379 -7.01 -33.63 15.26
CA ARG A 379 -6.06 -32.92 14.39
C ARG A 379 -4.65 -33.50 14.49
N ALA A 380 -4.21 -33.88 15.69
CA ALA A 380 -2.88 -34.49 15.91
C ALA A 380 -2.70 -35.83 15.17
N THR A 381 -3.79 -36.53 14.83
CA THR A 381 -3.76 -37.78 14.04
C THR A 381 -3.79 -37.56 12.53
N GLN A 382 -3.96 -36.32 12.05
CA GLN A 382 -4.09 -36.00 10.64
C GLN A 382 -2.74 -35.55 10.05
N PRO A 383 -2.44 -35.86 8.79
CA PRO A 383 -1.25 -35.38 8.09
C PRO A 383 -1.45 -33.92 7.66
N ILE A 384 -1.58 -33.01 8.64
CA ILE A 384 -1.74 -31.57 8.41
C ILE A 384 -0.42 -30.88 8.71
N ASP A 385 0.15 -30.23 7.70
CA ASP A 385 1.37 -29.45 7.82
C ASP A 385 1.16 -28.20 8.67
N GLY A 386 2.21 -27.81 9.40
CA GLY A 386 2.26 -26.55 10.15
C GLY A 386 1.46 -26.54 11.46
N ASP A 387 1.53 -25.39 12.13
CA ASP A 387 1.09 -25.18 13.50
C ASP A 387 -0.23 -24.41 13.62
N LEU A 388 -0.90 -24.10 12.51
CA LEU A 388 -2.19 -23.40 12.54
C LEU A 388 -3.26 -24.22 13.26
N LEU A 389 -4.01 -23.57 14.15
CA LEU A 389 -5.07 -24.19 14.94
C LEU A 389 -6.17 -24.78 14.04
N PHE A 390 -6.48 -24.10 12.94
CA PHE A 390 -7.47 -24.54 11.95
C PHE A 390 -6.96 -24.39 10.52
N THR A 391 -7.14 -25.45 9.72
CA THR A 391 -6.86 -25.47 8.28
C THR A 391 -8.00 -26.20 7.57
N LEU A 392 -8.25 -25.90 6.29
CA LEU A 392 -9.20 -26.69 5.47
C LEU A 392 -8.53 -27.79 4.67
N THR A 393 -7.21 -27.71 4.50
CA THR A 393 -6.45 -28.60 3.64
C THR A 393 -5.23 -29.16 4.39
N PRO A 394 -4.72 -30.34 3.99
CA PRO A 394 -3.53 -30.94 4.59
C PRO A 394 -2.28 -30.06 4.51
N GLU A 395 -2.14 -29.21 3.50
CA GLU A 395 -0.92 -28.38 3.28
C GLU A 395 -0.79 -27.20 4.26
N GLY A 396 -1.53 -27.19 5.37
CA GLY A 396 -1.35 -26.19 6.41
C GLY A 396 -1.81 -24.78 6.04
N ARG A 397 -2.65 -24.62 4.99
CA ARG A 397 -3.01 -23.29 4.50
C ARG A 397 -4.04 -22.60 5.39
N PRO A 398 -3.89 -21.29 5.67
CA PRO A 398 -4.84 -20.59 6.51
C PRO A 398 -6.22 -20.45 5.84
N ILE A 399 -7.28 -20.65 6.64
CA ILE A 399 -8.68 -20.56 6.20
C ILE A 399 -9.02 -19.14 5.72
N THR A 400 -9.72 -19.02 4.60
CA THR A 400 -10.15 -17.70 4.07
C THR A 400 -11.32 -17.13 4.86
N ASP A 401 -11.48 -15.80 4.86
CA ASP A 401 -12.61 -15.13 5.52
C ASP A 401 -13.97 -15.64 5.02
N MET A 402 -14.07 -15.89 3.70
CA MET A 402 -15.27 -16.46 3.07
C MET A 402 -15.60 -17.85 3.64
N SER A 403 -14.59 -18.70 3.80
CA SER A 403 -14.81 -20.05 4.34
C SER A 403 -15.19 -20.02 5.82
N PHE A 404 -14.60 -19.14 6.63
CA PHE A 404 -15.08 -18.92 8.00
C PHE A 404 -16.54 -18.44 8.02
N GLY A 405 -16.90 -17.51 7.14
CA GLY A 405 -18.28 -17.07 6.96
C GLY A 405 -19.24 -18.22 6.68
N ARG A 406 -18.91 -19.09 5.72
CA ARG A 406 -19.73 -20.27 5.37
C ARG A 406 -19.87 -21.26 6.52
N ILE A 407 -18.79 -21.55 7.24
CA ILE A 407 -18.80 -22.47 8.39
C ILE A 407 -19.71 -21.93 9.51
N VAL A 408 -19.57 -20.64 9.84
CA VAL A 408 -20.42 -20.02 10.86
C VAL A 408 -21.87 -19.97 10.39
N ALA A 409 -22.12 -19.64 9.12
CA ALA A 409 -23.47 -19.59 8.57
C ALA A 409 -24.18 -20.95 8.65
N ALA A 410 -23.52 -22.04 8.28
CA ALA A 410 -24.09 -23.38 8.37
C ALA A 410 -24.46 -23.76 9.82
N ALA A 411 -23.63 -23.41 10.81
CA ALA A 411 -23.93 -23.70 12.21
C ALA A 411 -25.08 -22.83 12.76
N LEU A 412 -25.16 -21.57 12.33
CA LEU A 412 -26.25 -20.67 12.70
C LEU A 412 -27.58 -21.09 12.05
N GLU A 413 -27.54 -21.56 10.80
CA GLU A 413 -28.71 -22.14 10.13
C GLU A 413 -29.23 -23.39 10.86
N ALA A 414 -28.32 -24.27 11.29
CA ALA A 414 -28.67 -25.50 12.02
C ALA A 414 -29.42 -25.27 13.34
N ILE A 415 -29.30 -24.08 13.95
CA ILE A 415 -30.01 -23.71 15.18
C ILE A 415 -31.21 -22.78 14.96
N GLY A 416 -31.56 -22.54 13.68
CA GLY A 416 -32.67 -21.68 13.29
C GLY A 416 -32.42 -20.18 13.53
N PHE A 417 -31.20 -19.68 13.28
CA PHE A 417 -30.91 -18.25 13.34
C PHE A 417 -31.56 -17.50 12.17
N THR A 418 -32.28 -16.42 12.46
CA THR A 418 -33.05 -15.63 11.48
C THR A 418 -32.45 -14.24 11.19
N GLY A 419 -31.27 -13.92 11.74
CA GLY A 419 -30.61 -12.62 11.50
C GLY A 419 -29.99 -12.51 10.10
N ALA A 420 -29.90 -11.29 9.60
CA ALA A 420 -29.54 -11.03 8.20
C ALA A 420 -28.06 -11.27 7.84
N GLU A 421 -27.15 -11.32 8.82
CA GLU A 421 -25.72 -11.52 8.59
C GLU A 421 -25.14 -12.64 9.48
N PRO A 422 -25.28 -13.92 9.12
CA PRO A 422 -24.67 -15.01 9.87
C PRO A 422 -23.15 -15.07 9.61
N SER A 423 -22.34 -14.56 10.56
CA SER A 423 -20.90 -14.40 10.37
C SER A 423 -20.10 -14.53 11.68
N PRO A 424 -18.76 -14.68 11.63
CA PRO A 424 -17.92 -14.63 12.84
C PRO A 424 -18.14 -13.37 13.68
N ARG A 425 -18.52 -12.24 13.05
CA ARG A 425 -18.85 -10.99 13.76
C ARG A 425 -20.11 -11.14 14.63
N THR A 426 -21.09 -11.91 14.20
CA THR A 426 -22.32 -12.19 14.96
C THR A 426 -21.98 -12.93 16.24
N LEU A 427 -21.14 -13.97 16.17
CA LEU A 427 -20.69 -14.72 17.34
C LEU A 427 -19.85 -13.85 18.29
N ARG A 428 -19.00 -12.97 17.75
CA ARG A 428 -18.25 -11.98 18.54
C ARG A 428 -19.16 -10.99 19.26
N ASN A 429 -20.23 -10.52 18.62
CA ASN A 429 -21.22 -9.65 19.25
C ASN A 429 -22.00 -10.42 20.32
N THR A 430 -22.36 -11.68 20.08
CA THR A 430 -22.98 -12.56 21.10
C THR A 430 -22.08 -12.71 22.32
N PHE A 431 -20.78 -12.95 22.12
CA PHE A 431 -19.81 -12.98 23.21
C PHE A 431 -19.80 -11.65 23.98
N CYS A 432 -19.74 -10.51 23.27
CA CYS A 432 -19.80 -9.19 23.90
C CYS A 432 -21.08 -9.01 24.74
N ARG A 433 -22.24 -9.40 24.20
CA ARG A 433 -23.53 -9.34 24.89
C ARG A 433 -23.53 -10.18 26.16
N ARG A 434 -23.03 -11.42 26.12
CA ARG A 434 -22.89 -12.27 27.31
C ARG A 434 -22.03 -11.62 28.40
N GLN A 435 -20.88 -11.05 28.02
CA GLN A 435 -20.01 -10.40 29.01
C GLN A 435 -20.67 -9.15 29.63
N LEU A 436 -21.44 -8.39 28.83
CA LEU A 436 -22.23 -7.25 29.33
C LEU A 436 -23.31 -7.71 30.33
N LEU A 437 -24.07 -8.75 29.98
CA LEU A 437 -25.11 -9.33 30.86
C LEU A 437 -24.52 -9.93 32.15
N ALA A 438 -23.28 -10.43 32.09
CA ALA A 438 -22.54 -10.88 33.27
C ALA A 438 -21.99 -9.72 34.14
N GLY A 439 -22.30 -8.47 33.80
CA GLY A 439 -21.91 -7.28 34.57
C GLY A 439 -20.46 -6.84 34.40
N LEU A 440 -19.74 -7.34 33.39
CA LEU A 440 -18.38 -6.88 33.12
C LEU A 440 -18.38 -5.46 32.57
N GLN A 441 -17.44 -4.65 33.06
CA GLN A 441 -17.24 -3.28 32.60
C GLN A 441 -16.78 -3.23 31.13
N ARG A 442 -17.23 -2.20 30.40
CA ARG A 442 -17.01 -2.01 28.96
C ARG A 442 -15.53 -2.02 28.58
N GLU A 443 -14.68 -1.52 29.47
CA GLU A 443 -13.22 -1.48 29.36
C GLU A 443 -12.62 -2.88 29.36
N ASN A 444 -13.08 -3.75 30.27
CA ASN A 444 -12.62 -5.13 30.35
C ASN A 444 -13.04 -5.92 29.11
N ILE A 445 -14.29 -5.75 28.67
CA ILE A 445 -14.80 -6.40 27.46
C ILE A 445 -14.04 -5.91 26.21
N SER A 446 -13.75 -4.61 26.13
CA SER A 446 -12.98 -4.03 25.02
C SER A 446 -11.57 -4.59 24.97
N ARG A 447 -10.92 -4.78 26.14
CA ARG A 447 -9.61 -5.43 26.25
C ARG A 447 -9.67 -6.89 25.79
N MET A 448 -10.65 -7.67 26.25
CA MET A 448 -10.85 -9.06 25.83
C MET A 448 -11.07 -9.19 24.31
N LEU A 449 -11.81 -8.25 23.72
CA LEU A 449 -12.11 -8.22 22.30
C LEU A 449 -10.99 -7.58 21.46
N GLY A 450 -10.02 -6.89 22.06
CA GLY A 450 -9.01 -6.12 21.33
C GLY A 450 -9.59 -4.94 20.54
N LEU A 451 -10.59 -4.25 21.12
CA LEU A 451 -11.23 -3.07 20.56
C LEU A 451 -10.46 -1.80 20.94
N ALA A 452 -10.31 -0.88 19.98
CA ALA A 452 -9.66 0.41 20.22
C ALA A 452 -10.57 1.45 20.91
N SER A 453 -11.88 1.19 20.98
CA SER A 453 -12.85 2.04 21.68
C SER A 453 -14.04 1.23 22.17
N HIS A 454 -14.79 1.79 23.12
CA HIS A 454 -15.97 1.16 23.72
C HIS A 454 -17.21 1.16 22.82
N ARG A 455 -17.17 1.85 21.67
CA ARG A 455 -18.33 2.05 20.77
C ARG A 455 -19.07 0.76 20.41
N THR A 456 -18.37 -0.36 20.23
CA THR A 456 -19.05 -1.65 19.94
C THR A 456 -19.81 -2.15 21.15
N CYS A 457 -19.21 -2.08 22.34
CA CYS A 457 -19.85 -2.45 23.60
C CYS A 457 -21.05 -1.54 23.89
N ASP A 458 -20.90 -0.22 23.72
CA ASP A 458 -21.98 0.76 23.96
C ASP A 458 -23.19 0.49 23.08
N ARG A 459 -22.95 0.19 21.81
CA ARG A 459 -24.02 -0.13 20.86
C ARG A 459 -24.76 -1.41 21.19
N ILE A 460 -24.10 -2.40 21.78
CA ILE A 460 -24.73 -3.65 22.22
C ILE A 460 -25.42 -3.44 23.58
N ALA A 461 -24.84 -2.63 24.47
CA ALA A 461 -25.46 -2.30 25.75
C ALA A 461 -26.79 -1.55 25.56
N ALA A 462 -26.83 -0.59 24.63
CA ALA A 462 -28.04 0.17 24.32
C ALA A 462 -29.21 -0.71 23.83
N THR A 463 -28.93 -1.87 23.21
CA THR A 463 -29.99 -2.80 22.80
C THR A 463 -30.49 -3.66 23.96
N ILE A 464 -29.68 -3.91 24.99
CA ILE A 464 -30.09 -4.59 26.23
C ILE A 464 -30.97 -3.66 27.07
N GLU A 465 -30.54 -2.41 27.28
CA GLU A 465 -31.30 -1.41 28.05
C GLU A 465 -32.68 -1.13 27.45
N SER A 466 -32.82 -1.25 26.12
CA SER A 466 -34.11 -1.13 25.42
C SER A 466 -35.01 -2.36 25.58
N GLU A 467 -34.44 -3.56 25.77
CA GLU A 467 -35.19 -4.81 26.03
C GLU A 467 -35.77 -4.82 27.47
N ASP A 468 -35.06 -4.24 28.44
CA ASP A 468 -35.50 -4.18 29.85
C ASP A 468 -36.57 -3.10 30.10
N GLY A 469 -36.62 -2.04 29.27
CA GLY A 469 -37.60 -0.96 29.39
C GLY A 469 -39.01 -1.26 28.85
N ASP A 470 -39.19 -2.42 28.19
CA ASP A 470 -40.43 -2.84 27.52
C ASP A 470 -41.14 -4.01 28.26
N GLN A 471 -40.73 -4.31 29.51
CA GLN A 471 -41.45 -5.22 30.40
C GLN A 471 -42.55 -4.47 31.17
N PRO A 472 -43.84 -4.86 31.05
CA PRO A 472 -44.97 -4.18 31.66
C PRO A 472 -45.03 -4.27 33.20
#